data_AF-A0A1E8YT60-F1
#
_entry.id   AF-A0A1E8YT60-F1
#
_cell.length_a   1.000
_cell.length_b   1.000
_cell.length_c   1.000
_cell.angle_alpha   90.00
_cell.angle_beta   90.00
_cell.angle_gamma   90.00
#
_symmetry.space_group_name_H-M   'P 1'
#
loop_
_entity.id
_entity.type
_entity.pdbx_description
1 polymer ?
#
loop_
_entity_poly.entity_id
_entity_poly.type
_entity_poly.pdbx_seq_one_letter_code
_entity_poly.pdbx_strand_id
1 'polypeptide(L)'
;MNFFITNYFLKNYPEQVKKVSEDGHLVGAILSRFSPNTRIINESSIENYQTLIQQITSDYESLTKRPLDPYIRPAFGVFTEQSLAIHQKMGYYTVFWSLSHMAWSPPNEPSSQKRLKILGEQLSNGAIIQLNPNSTTNIEILDDFIKYGQRAGYHFDRLDS
;
A
#
# COMPACT_ATOMS: atom_id res chain seq x y z
N MET A 1 -9.03 2.63 6.31
CA MET A 1 -7.61 2.28 6.09
C MET A 1 -7.47 1.69 4.69
N ASN A 2 -6.34 1.92 4.02
CA ASN A 2 -6.08 1.46 2.66
C ASN A 2 -5.05 0.32 2.69
N PHE A 3 -5.38 -0.84 2.14
CA PHE A 3 -4.48 -2.00 2.05
C PHE A 3 -4.08 -2.22 0.60
N PHE A 4 -2.79 -2.42 0.36
CA PHE A 4 -2.34 -2.82 -0.96
C PHE A 4 -1.72 -4.22 -0.85
N ILE A 5 -2.30 -5.18 -1.57
CA ILE A 5 -1.97 -6.60 -1.42
C ILE A 5 -1.17 -7.11 -2.62
N THR A 6 -0.33 -8.11 -2.39
CA THR A 6 0.42 -8.79 -3.44
C THR A 6 -0.26 -10.12 -3.79
N ASN A 7 0.03 -10.68 -4.96
CA ASN A 7 -0.35 -12.05 -5.32
C ASN A 7 0.11 -13.07 -4.25
N TYR A 8 1.32 -12.89 -3.71
CA TYR A 8 1.81 -13.72 -2.61
C TYR A 8 0.89 -13.65 -1.38
N PHE A 9 0.47 -12.46 -0.98
CA PHE A 9 -0.40 -12.30 0.19
C PHE A 9 -1.78 -12.91 -0.03
N LEU A 10 -2.36 -12.73 -1.23
CA LEU A 10 -3.60 -13.37 -1.64
C LEU A 10 -3.56 -14.90 -1.49
N LYS A 11 -2.47 -15.52 -1.93
CA LYS A 11 -2.33 -16.99 -1.91
C LYS A 11 -2.05 -17.56 -0.53
N ASN A 12 -1.22 -16.88 0.27
CA ASN A 12 -0.73 -17.42 1.54
C ASN A 12 -1.56 -16.97 2.75
N TYR A 13 -2.33 -15.88 2.63
CA TYR A 13 -3.12 -15.31 3.72
C TYR A 13 -4.56 -14.96 3.26
N PRO A 14 -5.29 -15.90 2.64
CA PRO A 14 -6.59 -15.62 2.04
C PRO A 14 -7.65 -15.17 3.06
N GLU A 15 -7.63 -15.73 4.27
CA GLU A 15 -8.60 -15.37 5.33
C GLU A 15 -8.38 -13.94 5.84
N GLN A 16 -7.12 -13.49 5.91
CA GLN A 16 -6.80 -12.11 6.26
C GLN A 16 -7.28 -11.15 5.17
N VAL A 17 -7.12 -11.51 3.89
CA VAL A 17 -7.62 -10.68 2.78
C VAL A 17 -9.14 -10.57 2.81
N LYS A 18 -9.87 -11.67 3.05
CA LYS A 18 -11.33 -11.65 3.21
C LYS A 18 -11.74 -10.72 4.35
N LYS A 19 -11.11 -10.85 5.52
CA LYS A 19 -11.42 -10.00 6.67
C LYS A 19 -11.21 -8.51 6.37
N VAL A 20 -10.08 -8.15 5.77
CA VAL A 20 -9.81 -6.76 5.37
C VAL A 20 -10.89 -6.24 4.42
N SER A 21 -11.34 -7.08 3.48
CA SER A 21 -12.44 -6.74 2.58
C SER A 21 -13.75 -6.55 3.36
N GLU A 22 -14.15 -7.53 4.17
CA GLU A 22 -15.38 -7.55 4.98
C GLU A 22 -15.50 -6.34 5.92
N ASP A 23 -14.38 -5.93 6.54
CA ASP A 23 -14.27 -4.76 7.42
C ASP A 23 -14.45 -3.41 6.67
N GLY A 24 -14.66 -3.44 5.35
CA GLY A 24 -14.97 -2.27 4.53
C GLY A 24 -13.74 -1.41 4.21
N HIS A 25 -12.55 -1.98 4.30
CA HIS A 25 -11.32 -1.30 3.92
C HIS A 25 -11.17 -1.23 2.39
N LEU A 26 -10.49 -0.18 1.91
CA LEU A 26 -10.06 -0.10 0.52
C LEU A 26 -8.92 -1.09 0.29
N VAL A 27 -9.01 -1.88 -0.78
CA VAL A 27 -8.02 -2.89 -1.17
C VAL A 27 -7.55 -2.67 -2.61
N GLY A 28 -6.32 -2.18 -2.75
CA GLY A 28 -5.61 -2.07 -4.03
C GLY A 28 -4.51 -3.14 -4.20
N ALA A 29 -3.75 -3.06 -5.29
CA ALA A 29 -2.67 -4.00 -5.60
C ALA A 29 -1.26 -3.41 -5.40
N ILE A 30 -0.32 -4.24 -4.93
CA ILE A 30 1.12 -4.05 -5.11
C ILE A 30 1.64 -5.10 -6.08
N LEU A 31 2.33 -4.64 -7.12
CA LEU A 31 3.05 -5.51 -8.05
C LEU A 31 4.40 -5.90 -7.45
N SER A 32 4.64 -7.20 -7.26
CA SER A 32 5.84 -7.70 -6.58
C SER A 32 7.13 -7.30 -7.30
N ARG A 33 8.11 -6.78 -6.55
CA ARG A 33 9.48 -6.47 -7.04
C ARG A 33 10.23 -7.65 -7.63
N PHE A 34 9.83 -8.87 -7.26
CA PHE A 34 10.51 -10.10 -7.66
C PHE A 34 10.04 -10.62 -9.01
N SER A 35 9.02 -9.98 -9.61
CA SER A 35 8.72 -10.21 -11.01
C SER A 35 9.72 -9.41 -11.85
N PRO A 36 10.59 -10.07 -12.65
CA PRO A 36 11.63 -9.39 -13.43
C PRO A 36 11.07 -8.29 -14.35
N ASN A 37 9.80 -8.39 -14.72
CA ASN A 37 9.09 -7.49 -15.62
C ASN A 37 8.55 -6.21 -14.96
N THR A 38 8.79 -5.99 -13.65
CA THR A 38 8.26 -4.81 -12.93
C THR A 38 9.26 -3.66 -12.80
N ARG A 39 10.56 -3.94 -13.00
CA ARG A 39 11.64 -2.93 -12.90
C ARG A 39 11.90 -2.20 -14.22
N ILE A 40 11.88 -2.95 -15.32
CA ILE A 40 12.07 -2.44 -16.67
C ILE A 40 10.93 -3.03 -17.49
N ILE A 41 10.02 -2.16 -17.91
CA ILE A 41 9.00 -2.52 -18.88
C ILE A 41 9.58 -2.20 -20.25
N ASN A 42 9.53 -3.18 -21.14
CA ASN A 42 9.87 -3.05 -22.55
C ASN A 42 8.74 -3.71 -23.35
N GLU A 43 8.74 -3.58 -24.68
CA GLU A 43 7.64 -4.08 -25.51
C GLU A 43 7.31 -5.57 -25.25
N SER A 44 8.32 -6.41 -25.03
CA SER A 44 8.13 -7.84 -24.78
C SER A 44 7.64 -8.18 -23.36
N SER A 45 7.66 -7.22 -22.42
CA SER A 45 7.21 -7.43 -21.04
C SER A 45 5.88 -6.75 -20.69
N ILE A 46 5.34 -5.88 -21.57
CA ILE A 46 4.06 -5.19 -21.36
C ILE A 46 2.92 -6.18 -21.08
N GLU A 47 2.75 -7.18 -21.95
CA GLU A 47 1.65 -8.15 -21.82
C GLU A 47 1.74 -8.93 -20.50
N ASN A 48 2.96 -9.34 -20.12
CA ASN A 48 3.20 -10.00 -18.84
C ASN A 48 2.86 -9.09 -17.65
N TYR A 49 3.20 -7.80 -17.74
CA TYR A 49 2.89 -6.82 -16.70
C TYR A 49 1.38 -6.62 -16.53
N GLN A 50 0.65 -6.48 -17.64
CA GLN A 50 -0.81 -6.36 -17.65
C GLN A 50 -1.48 -7.64 -17.10
N THR A 51 -0.98 -8.81 -17.52
CA THR A 51 -1.47 -10.11 -17.03
C THR A 51 -1.29 -10.25 -15.52
N LEU A 52 -0.19 -9.75 -14.95
CA LEU A 52 0.02 -9.78 -13.49
C LEU A 52 -1.02 -8.92 -12.74
N ILE A 53 -1.36 -7.74 -13.26
CA ILE A 53 -2.41 -6.88 -12.68
C ILE A 53 -3.76 -7.60 -12.77
N GLN A 54 -4.11 -8.13 -13.95
CA GLN A 54 -5.35 -8.87 -14.18
C GLN A 54 -5.47 -10.09 -13.27
N GLN A 55 -4.37 -10.83 -13.08
CA GLN A 55 -4.36 -12.00 -12.20
C GLN A 55 -4.63 -11.62 -10.75
N ILE A 56 -3.99 -10.57 -10.22
CA ILE A 56 -4.25 -10.11 -8.84
C ILE A 56 -5.71 -9.67 -8.69
N THR A 57 -6.26 -8.99 -9.69
CA THR A 57 -7.66 -8.52 -9.72
C THR A 57 -8.62 -9.70 -9.67
N SER A 58 -8.45 -10.66 -10.59
CA SER A 58 -9.30 -11.85 -10.70
C SER A 58 -9.18 -12.75 -9.47
N ASP A 59 -7.97 -12.92 -8.92
CA ASP A 59 -7.74 -13.73 -7.72
C ASP A 59 -8.42 -13.10 -6.50
N TYR A 60 -8.33 -11.77 -6.34
CA TYR A 60 -9.01 -11.04 -5.27
C TYR A 60 -10.53 -11.13 -5.37
N GLU A 61 -11.08 -10.87 -6.55
CA GLU A 61 -12.53 -10.94 -6.81
C GLU A 61 -13.08 -12.35 -6.58
N SER A 62 -12.35 -13.37 -7.03
CA SER A 62 -12.72 -14.76 -6.82
C SER A 62 -12.76 -15.12 -5.34
N LEU A 63 -11.80 -14.60 -4.56
CA LEU A 63 -11.65 -14.87 -3.13
C LEU A 63 -12.69 -14.14 -2.27
N THR A 64 -12.93 -12.86 -2.55
CA THR A 64 -13.71 -11.95 -1.68
C THR A 64 -15.12 -11.69 -2.19
N LYS A 65 -15.41 -12.03 -3.45
CA LYS A 65 -16.66 -11.69 -4.16
C LYS A 65 -16.92 -10.17 -4.26
N ARG A 66 -15.85 -9.37 -4.16
CA ARG A 66 -15.89 -7.91 -4.29
C ARG A 66 -14.84 -7.46 -5.31
N PRO A 67 -15.12 -6.39 -6.09
CA PRO A 67 -14.14 -5.84 -7.01
C PRO A 67 -12.90 -5.34 -6.27
N LEU A 68 -11.73 -5.50 -6.87
CA LEU A 68 -10.52 -4.84 -6.37
C LEU A 68 -10.65 -3.33 -6.61
N ASP A 69 -10.29 -2.51 -5.62
CA ASP A 69 -10.32 -1.06 -5.81
C ASP A 69 -9.26 -0.65 -6.86
N PRO A 70 -9.55 0.38 -7.69
CA PRO A 70 -8.73 0.73 -8.85
C PRO A 70 -7.46 1.50 -8.47
N TYR A 71 -6.69 0.99 -7.51
CA TYR A 71 -5.47 1.58 -7.00
C TYR A 71 -4.29 0.60 -7.07
N ILE A 72 -3.21 1.01 -7.73
CA ILE A 72 -1.95 0.27 -7.78
C ILE A 72 -0.87 1.08 -7.05
N ARG A 73 -0.11 0.39 -6.20
CA ARG A 73 1.10 0.94 -5.59
C ARG A 73 2.34 0.26 -6.18
N PRO A 74 3.29 1.01 -6.78
CA PRO A 74 4.53 0.43 -7.26
C PRO A 74 5.36 -0.12 -6.10
N ALA A 75 5.87 -1.35 -6.21
CA ALA A 75 6.73 -1.89 -5.17
C ALA A 75 8.00 -1.04 -5.02
N PHE A 76 8.35 -0.73 -3.76
CA PHE A 76 9.49 0.13 -3.42
C PHE A 76 9.42 1.54 -4.02
N GLY A 77 8.26 1.94 -4.56
CA GLY A 77 8.12 3.22 -5.25
C GLY A 77 8.85 3.28 -6.58
N VAL A 78 9.26 2.12 -7.13
CA VAL A 78 9.93 2.04 -8.43
C VAL A 78 8.88 2.06 -9.54
N PHE A 79 8.96 3.04 -10.45
CA PHE A 79 8.05 3.20 -11.58
C PHE A 79 8.79 3.70 -12.82
N THR A 80 8.14 3.56 -13.98
CA THR A 80 8.49 4.20 -15.25
C THR A 80 7.27 4.90 -15.85
N GLU A 81 7.45 5.87 -16.75
CA GLU A 81 6.34 6.48 -17.48
C GLU A 81 5.45 5.43 -18.16
N GLN A 82 6.06 4.37 -18.70
CA GLN A 82 5.35 3.26 -19.31
C GLN A 82 4.48 2.50 -18.30
N SER A 83 4.98 2.23 -17.09
CA SER A 83 4.17 1.58 -16.05
C SER A 83 2.96 2.44 -15.65
N LEU A 84 3.16 3.75 -15.52
CA LEU A 84 2.09 4.70 -15.18
C LEU A 84 1.04 4.75 -16.30
N ALA A 85 1.48 4.80 -17.56
CA ALA A 85 0.60 4.78 -18.72
C ALA A 85 -0.20 3.47 -18.82
N ILE A 86 0.41 2.33 -18.49
CA ILE A 86 -0.28 1.04 -18.46
C ILE A 86 -1.36 1.04 -17.37
N HIS A 87 -1.04 1.46 -16.14
CA HIS A 87 -2.03 1.56 -15.06
C HIS A 87 -3.23 2.41 -15.46
N GLN A 88 -2.96 3.62 -16.00
CA GLN A 88 -4.00 4.53 -16.45
C GLN A 88 -4.87 3.92 -17.55
N LYS A 89 -4.26 3.29 -18.57
CA LYS A 89 -5.00 2.63 -19.67
C LYS A 89 -5.87 1.47 -19.18
N MET A 90 -5.46 0.81 -18.11
CA MET A 90 -6.22 -0.27 -17.47
C MET A 90 -7.26 0.23 -16.46
N GLY A 91 -7.41 1.56 -16.28
CA GLY A 91 -8.37 2.15 -15.36
C GLY A 91 -7.91 2.26 -13.89
N TYR A 92 -6.61 2.11 -13.64
CA TYR A 92 -6.03 2.19 -12.29
C TYR A 92 -5.36 3.54 -12.01
N TYR A 93 -5.54 4.04 -10.79
CA TYR A 93 -4.76 5.13 -10.22
C TYR A 93 -3.47 4.59 -9.62
N THR A 94 -2.33 5.24 -9.91
CA THR A 94 -1.06 4.91 -9.24
C THR A 94 -0.90 5.73 -7.97
N VAL A 95 -0.72 5.08 -6.83
CA VAL A 95 -0.67 5.73 -5.51
C VAL A 95 0.70 5.59 -4.86
N PHE A 96 1.32 6.74 -4.57
CA PHE A 96 2.55 6.85 -3.80
C PHE A 96 2.26 7.22 -2.34
N TRP A 97 3.26 7.73 -1.63
CA TRP A 97 3.16 8.22 -0.27
C TRP A 97 3.96 9.51 -0.14
N SER A 98 3.55 10.38 0.79
CA SER A 98 4.28 11.58 1.16
C SER A 98 4.97 11.43 2.52
N LEU A 99 4.50 10.49 3.35
CA LEU A 99 5.08 10.16 4.63
C LEU A 99 5.30 8.65 4.71
N SER A 100 6.51 8.21 5.03
CA SER A 100 6.81 6.80 5.23
C SER A 100 7.72 6.61 6.43
N HIS A 101 7.45 5.57 7.19
CA HIS A 101 8.31 5.15 8.27
C HIS A 101 9.20 3.99 7.81
N MET A 102 10.50 4.24 7.64
CA MET A 102 11.50 3.19 7.43
C MET A 102 11.73 2.42 8.73
N ALA A 103 10.99 1.35 8.93
CA ALA A 103 11.25 0.37 9.99
C ALA A 103 12.35 -0.64 9.60
N TRP A 104 13.45 -0.17 8.99
CA TRP A 104 14.60 -1.04 8.74
C TRP A 104 15.46 -1.09 10.00
N SER A 105 15.41 -2.23 10.67
CA SER A 105 16.16 -2.65 11.86
C SER A 105 17.68 -2.46 11.68
N PRO A 106 18.35 -1.60 12.49
CA PRO A 106 19.44 -2.03 13.40
C PRO A 106 19.47 -1.19 14.74
N PRO A 107 20.41 -1.38 15.71
CA PRO A 107 20.19 -1.26 17.18
C PRO A 107 19.97 0.16 17.74
N ASN A 108 19.81 1.19 16.90
CA ASN A 108 19.67 2.59 17.30
C ASN A 108 18.26 3.14 17.03
N GLU A 109 17.25 2.28 17.10
CA GLU A 109 15.86 2.73 16.93
C GLU A 109 15.50 3.76 18.03
N PRO A 110 14.99 4.96 17.66
CA PRO A 110 14.48 5.92 18.64
C PRO A 110 13.32 5.29 19.42
N SER A 111 13.11 5.68 20.67
CA SER A 111 11.94 5.18 21.43
C SER A 111 10.63 5.45 20.69
N SER A 112 9.62 4.61 20.92
CA SER A 112 8.27 4.74 20.33
C SER A 112 7.68 6.16 20.47
N GLN A 113 7.94 6.84 21.59
CA GLN A 113 7.55 8.25 21.80
C GLN A 113 8.31 9.24 20.92
N LYS A 114 9.62 9.09 20.75
CA LYS A 114 10.42 9.96 19.88
C LYS A 114 10.00 9.79 18.42
N ARG A 115 9.62 8.58 18.02
CA ARG A 115 9.08 8.29 16.67
C ARG A 115 7.71 8.88 16.44
N LEU A 116 6.81 8.74 17.41
CA LEU A 116 5.49 9.37 17.38
C LEU A 116 5.61 10.89 17.17
N LYS A 117 6.55 11.53 17.87
CA LYS A 117 6.83 12.96 17.72
C LYS A 117 7.32 13.31 16.32
N ILE A 118 8.30 12.59 15.79
CA ILE A 118 8.85 12.85 14.43
C ILE A 118 7.77 12.67 13.36
N LEU A 119 6.98 11.58 13.42
CA LEU A 119 5.90 11.35 12.48
C LEU A 119 4.81 12.43 12.61
N GLY A 120 4.49 12.82 13.84
CA GLY A 120 3.55 13.90 14.13
C GLY A 120 3.98 15.25 13.58
N GLU A 121 5.26 15.60 13.68
CA GLU A 121 5.83 16.85 13.15
C GLU A 121 5.85 16.90 11.61
N GLN A 122 5.86 15.74 10.95
CA GLN A 122 5.82 15.62 9.49
C GLN A 122 4.39 15.50 8.93
N LEU A 123 3.37 15.40 9.78
CA LEU A 123 1.97 15.40 9.34
C LEU A 123 1.64 16.72 8.65
N SER A 124 0.95 16.61 7.52
CA SER A 124 0.46 17.73 6.73
C SER A 124 -0.86 17.36 6.06
N ASN A 125 -1.65 18.37 5.68
CA ASN A 125 -2.91 18.16 4.98
C ASN A 125 -2.67 17.43 3.65
N GLY A 126 -3.46 16.37 3.39
CA GLY A 126 -3.32 15.54 2.21
C GLY A 126 -2.19 14.51 2.27
N ALA A 127 -1.54 14.33 3.43
CA ALA A 127 -0.47 13.35 3.55
C ALA A 127 -0.98 11.91 3.36
N ILE A 128 -0.30 11.14 2.51
CA ILE A 128 -0.53 9.69 2.35
C ILE A 128 0.57 8.96 3.12
N ILE A 129 0.16 8.21 4.13
CA ILE A 129 1.06 7.59 5.11
C ILE A 129 1.28 6.12 4.76
N GLN A 130 2.53 5.74 4.50
CA GLN A 130 2.92 4.36 4.26
C GLN A 130 3.31 3.67 5.57
N LEU A 131 2.56 2.63 5.92
CA LEU A 131 2.86 1.74 7.03
C LEU A 131 3.21 0.34 6.51
N ASN A 132 4.15 -0.32 7.19
CA ASN A 132 4.53 -1.71 6.92
C ASN A 132 4.07 -2.60 8.09
N PRO A 133 3.27 -3.66 7.84
CA PRO A 133 2.79 -4.55 8.89
C PRO A 133 3.89 -5.40 9.54
N ASN A 134 5.07 -5.52 8.92
CA ASN A 134 6.20 -6.24 9.50
C ASN A 134 7.00 -5.40 10.52
N SER A 135 6.56 -4.17 10.79
CA SER A 135 7.18 -3.30 11.79
C SER A 135 6.43 -3.37 13.10
N THR A 136 7.03 -4.01 14.12
CA THR A 136 6.51 -4.01 15.48
C THR A 136 6.26 -2.59 15.99
N THR A 137 7.20 -1.69 15.72
CA THR A 137 7.08 -0.26 16.03
C THR A 137 5.81 0.36 15.44
N ASN A 138 5.50 0.12 14.15
CA ASN A 138 4.28 0.67 13.56
C ASN A 138 3.03 0.15 14.25
N ILE A 139 3.01 -1.13 14.64
CA ILE A 139 1.89 -1.75 15.35
C ILE A 139 1.72 -1.10 16.73
N GLU A 140 2.81 -0.93 17.47
CA GLU A 140 2.78 -0.38 18.84
C GLU A 140 2.33 1.09 18.88
N ILE A 141 2.72 1.90 17.90
CA ILE A 141 2.45 3.35 17.95
C ILE A 141 1.18 3.78 17.21
N LEU A 142 0.51 2.88 16.47
CA LEU A 142 -0.57 3.26 15.56
C LEU A 142 -1.72 3.99 16.26
N ASP A 143 -2.17 3.46 17.41
CA ASP A 143 -3.27 4.05 18.19
C ASP A 143 -2.89 5.45 18.72
N ASP A 144 -1.69 5.58 19.27
CA ASP A 144 -1.19 6.88 19.76
C ASP A 144 -0.98 7.89 18.63
N PHE A 145 -0.56 7.44 17.45
CA PHE A 145 -0.39 8.27 16.27
C PHE A 145 -1.72 8.81 15.73
N ILE A 146 -2.75 7.96 15.67
CA ILE A 146 -4.10 8.39 15.30
C ILE A 146 -4.62 9.43 16.30
N LYS A 147 -4.51 9.16 17.62
CA LYS A 147 -4.91 10.11 18.66
C LYS A 147 -4.14 11.43 18.60
N TYR A 148 -2.84 11.36 18.30
CA TYR A 148 -2.02 12.56 18.10
C TYR A 148 -2.55 13.40 16.93
N GLY A 149 -2.75 12.79 15.76
CA GLY A 149 -3.26 13.49 14.58
C GLY A 149 -4.63 14.12 14.82
N GLN A 150 -5.55 13.38 15.46
CA GLN A 150 -6.88 13.88 15.82
C GLN A 150 -6.81 15.08 16.77
N ARG A 151 -5.96 15.05 17.80
CA ARG A 151 -5.74 16.19 18.72
C ARG A 151 -5.14 17.40 18.00
N ALA A 152 -4.34 17.18 16.97
CA ALA A 152 -3.78 18.23 16.12
C ALA A 152 -4.76 18.76 15.06
N GLY A 153 -5.99 18.25 15.00
CA GLY A 153 -7.04 18.70 14.08
C GLY A 153 -7.09 17.96 12.75
N TYR A 154 -6.32 16.88 12.58
CA TYR A 154 -6.37 16.05 11.37
C TYR A 154 -7.50 15.02 11.41
N HIS A 155 -8.05 14.74 10.24
CA HIS A 155 -8.90 13.58 9.99
C HIS A 155 -8.14 12.55 9.14
N PHE A 156 -8.34 11.26 9.44
CA PHE A 156 -7.74 10.17 8.67
C PHE A 156 -8.82 9.49 7.86
N ASP A 157 -8.63 9.44 6.55
CA ASP A 157 -9.63 8.92 5.63
C ASP A 157 -9.04 7.91 4.64
N ARG A 158 -9.93 7.29 3.84
CA ARG A 158 -9.56 6.46 2.70
C ARG A 158 -9.04 7.33 1.55
N LEU A 159 -8.53 6.67 0.50
CA LEU A 159 -8.04 7.37 -0.69
C LEU A 159 -9.17 7.89 -1.59
N ASP A 160 -10.38 7.34 -1.46
CA ASP A 160 -11.56 7.63 -2.27
C ASP A 160 -12.59 8.52 -1.57
N SER A 161 -12.16 9.19 -0.50
CA SER A 161 -12.97 10.07 0.35
C SER A 161 -13.16 11.47 -0.21
#